data_AF-A0AAV1D715-F1
#
_entry.id   AF-A0AAV1D715-F1
#
_cell.length_a   1.000
_cell.length_b   1.000
_cell.length_c   1.000
_cell.angle_alpha   90.00
_cell.angle_beta   90.00
_cell.angle_gamma   90.00
#
_symmetry.space_group_name_H-M   'P 1'
#
loop_
_entity.id
_entity.type
_entity.pdbx_description
1 polymer ?
#
loop_
_entity_poly.entity_id
_entity_poly.type
_entity_poly.pdbx_seq_one_letter_code
_entity_poly.pdbx_strand_id
1 'polypeptide(L)'
;MSDEGAHFEHKADTGASKTYPQQAGTIRKNGYIIIKNRPCKVFEVSTSKTGKHGHAKCHFVGIDIFSGKKLKDFVPSSYNCDVPHVNNADLQLIDISEDGFVSFPLKVEVLKMT
;
A
#
# COMPACT_ATOMS: atom_id res chain seq x y z
N MET A 1 -10.46 49.13 2.99
CA MET A 1 -11.04 47.96 2.30
C MET A 1 -9.98 47.43 1.35
N SER A 2 -9.31 46.33 1.73
CA SER A 2 -8.58 45.44 0.83
C SER A 2 -8.56 44.08 1.54
N ASP A 3 -9.53 43.24 1.21
CA ASP A 3 -9.58 41.84 1.65
C ASP A 3 -8.76 41.03 0.66
N GLU A 4 -7.52 40.70 1.03
CA GLU A 4 -6.64 39.81 0.27
C GLU A 4 -6.97 38.37 0.64
N GLY A 5 -8.03 37.83 0.03
CA GLY A 5 -8.39 36.43 0.15
C GLY A 5 -7.30 35.52 -0.42
N ALA A 6 -6.58 34.84 0.48
CA ALA A 6 -5.63 33.79 0.11
C ALA A 6 -6.39 32.64 -0.57
N HIS A 7 -6.30 32.57 -1.89
CA HIS A 7 -6.81 31.46 -2.70
C HIS A 7 -5.95 30.22 -2.45
N PHE A 8 -6.30 29.44 -1.43
CA PHE A 8 -5.75 28.10 -1.21
C PHE A 8 -6.28 27.15 -2.29
N GLU A 9 -5.45 26.91 -3.30
CA GLU A 9 -5.76 25.97 -4.36
C GLU A 9 -5.65 24.53 -3.79
N HIS A 10 -6.79 23.94 -3.44
CA HIS A 10 -6.89 22.52 -3.16
C HIS A 10 -6.57 21.76 -4.45
N LYS A 11 -5.35 21.22 -4.57
CA LYS A 11 -5.05 20.20 -5.59
C LYS A 11 -6.03 19.05 -5.39
N ALA A 12 -7.04 18.97 -6.26
CA ALA A 12 -7.96 17.86 -6.31
C ALA A 12 -7.15 16.58 -6.58
N ASP A 13 -7.24 15.60 -5.67
CA ASP A 13 -6.64 14.29 -5.87
C ASP A 13 -7.35 13.64 -7.07
N THR A 14 -6.64 13.54 -8.19
CA THR A 14 -7.15 12.94 -9.43
C THR A 14 -7.26 11.43 -9.28
N GLY A 15 -8.20 10.96 -8.45
CA GLY A 15 -8.84 9.64 -8.46
C GLY A 15 -7.94 8.44 -8.77
N ALA A 16 -6.67 8.45 -8.40
CA ALA A 16 -5.74 7.40 -8.79
C ALA A 16 -6.15 6.10 -8.10
N SER A 17 -6.01 4.98 -8.80
CA SER A 17 -6.31 3.67 -8.23
C SER A 17 -5.45 3.43 -6.99
N LYS A 18 -6.07 2.94 -5.91
CA LYS A 18 -5.36 2.62 -4.66
C LYS A 18 -4.45 1.39 -4.80
N THR A 19 -4.66 0.62 -5.86
CA THR A 19 -3.94 -0.62 -6.15
C THR A 19 -3.55 -0.70 -7.62
N TYR A 20 -2.56 -1.54 -7.91
CA TYR A 20 -2.21 -1.95 -9.25
C TYR A 20 -2.21 -3.48 -9.36
N PRO A 21 -2.53 -4.04 -10.54
CA PRO A 21 -2.50 -5.48 -10.74
C PRO A 21 -1.06 -6.01 -10.86
N GLN A 22 -0.76 -7.10 -10.18
CA GLN A 22 0.50 -7.83 -10.32
C GLN A 22 0.26 -9.34 -10.33
N GLN A 23 0.91 -10.06 -11.24
CA GLN A 23 0.77 -11.51 -11.34
C GLN A 23 1.28 -12.20 -10.05
N ALA A 24 0.46 -13.06 -9.46
CA ALA A 24 0.73 -13.75 -8.18
C ALA A 24 2.11 -14.43 -8.15
N GLY A 25 2.48 -15.13 -9.22
CA GLY A 25 3.78 -15.81 -9.33
C GLY A 25 5.00 -14.90 -9.31
N THR A 26 4.83 -13.58 -9.41
CA THR A 26 5.91 -12.57 -9.36
C THR A 26 6.03 -11.89 -7.99
N ILE A 27 5.03 -12.04 -7.12
CA ILE A 27 5.07 -11.47 -5.77
C ILE A 27 6.10 -12.24 -4.94
N ARG A 28 6.92 -11.50 -4.18
CA ARG A 28 8.02 -12.04 -3.37
C ARG A 28 7.85 -11.68 -1.90
N LYS A 29 8.60 -12.35 -1.03
CA LYS A 29 8.74 -11.98 0.38
C LYS A 29 9.10 -10.49 0.51
N ASN A 30 8.54 -9.83 1.51
CA ASN A 30 8.60 -8.38 1.75
C ASN A 30 7.86 -7.50 0.73
N GLY A 31 7.26 -8.07 -0.31
CA GLY A 31 6.31 -7.37 -1.18
C GLY A 31 4.97 -7.11 -0.49
N TYR A 32 4.04 -6.49 -1.21
CA TYR A 32 2.69 -6.20 -0.72
C TYR A 32 1.64 -6.91 -1.56
N ILE A 33 0.49 -7.18 -0.95
CA ILE A 33 -0.68 -7.78 -1.58
C ILE A 33 -1.93 -7.44 -0.77
N ILE A 34 -3.07 -7.27 -1.44
CA ILE A 34 -4.37 -7.21 -0.78
C ILE A 34 -4.86 -8.64 -0.48
N ILE A 35 -5.06 -8.97 0.79
CA ILE A 35 -5.69 -10.24 1.23
C ILE A 35 -6.99 -9.90 1.94
N LYS A 36 -8.12 -10.41 1.45
CA LYS A 36 -9.46 -10.15 2.05
C LYS A 36 -9.73 -8.66 2.27
N ASN A 37 -9.42 -7.83 1.27
CA ASN A 37 -9.56 -6.38 1.32
C ASN A 37 -8.69 -5.68 2.40
N ARG A 38 -7.58 -6.31 2.81
CA ARG A 38 -6.62 -5.75 3.77
C ARG A 38 -5.23 -5.69 3.12
N PRO A 39 -4.54 -4.52 3.13
CA PRO A 39 -3.18 -4.43 2.64
C PRO A 39 -2.23 -5.17 3.59
N CYS A 40 -1.52 -6.15 3.06
CA CYS A 40 -0.63 -7.00 3.81
C CYS A 40 0.80 -6.92 3.25
N LYS A 41 1.78 -6.90 4.14
CA LYS A 41 3.18 -7.18 3.79
C LYS A 41 3.38 -8.69 3.77
N VAL A 42 3.91 -9.22 2.67
CA VAL A 42 4.14 -10.66 2.49
C VAL A 42 5.29 -11.11 3.40
N PHE A 43 4.97 -11.94 4.38
CA PHE A 43 5.95 -12.56 5.27
C PHE A 43 6.56 -13.82 4.65
N GLU A 44 5.74 -14.61 3.96
CA GLU A 44 6.14 -15.85 3.32
C GLU A 44 5.35 -16.08 2.03
N VAL A 45 6.03 -16.64 1.01
CA VAL A 45 5.39 -17.13 -0.21
C VAL A 45 5.90 -18.54 -0.49
N SER A 46 4.97 -19.48 -0.65
CA SER A 46 5.25 -20.85 -1.08
C SER A 46 4.55 -21.10 -2.39
N THR A 47 5.21 -21.75 -3.34
CA THR A 47 4.62 -22.09 -4.65
C THR A 47 4.65 -23.60 -4.82
N SER A 48 3.49 -24.21 -5.04
CA SER A 48 3.34 -25.65 -5.23
C SER A 48 2.68 -25.96 -6.57
N LYS A 49 3.02 -27.09 -7.18
CA LYS A 49 2.28 -27.63 -8.34
C LYS A 49 1.22 -28.61 -7.83
N THR A 50 0.02 -28.57 -8.41
CA THR A 50 -1.08 -29.49 -8.05
C THR A 50 -0.98 -30.87 -8.73
N GLY A 51 0.15 -31.18 -9.38
CA GLY A 51 0.42 -32.46 -10.06
C GLY A 51 1.55 -32.36 -11.10
N LYS A 52 1.77 -33.42 -11.89
CA LYS A 52 2.81 -33.47 -12.95
C LYS A 52 2.65 -32.38 -14.00
N HIS A 53 1.41 -32.11 -14.41
CA HIS A 53 1.04 -31.07 -15.40
C HIS A 53 0.20 -29.95 -14.79
N GLY A 54 0.08 -29.91 -13.45
CA GLY A 54 -0.74 -28.94 -12.75
C GLY A 54 -0.13 -27.54 -12.77
N HIS A 55 -0.99 -26.52 -12.86
CA HIS A 55 -0.57 -25.14 -12.68
C HIS A 55 0.01 -24.92 -11.28
N ALA A 56 0.97 -24.00 -11.20
CA ALA A 56 1.52 -23.61 -9.92
C ALA A 56 0.52 -22.73 -9.15
N LYS A 57 0.42 -22.96 -7.84
CA LYS A 57 -0.44 -22.26 -6.88
C LYS A 57 0.45 -21.60 -5.83
N CYS A 58 0.28 -20.30 -5.64
CA CYS A 58 0.96 -19.52 -4.64
C CYS A 58 0.16 -19.54 -3.34
N HIS A 59 0.83 -19.85 -2.23
CA HIS A 59 0.34 -19.70 -0.87
C HIS A 59 1.05 -18.49 -0.25
N PHE A 60 0.29 -17.44 0.02
CA PHE A 60 0.78 -16.24 0.66
C PHE A 60 0.44 -16.26 2.14
N VAL A 61 1.43 -15.93 2.97
CA VAL A 61 1.23 -15.56 4.37
C VAL A 61 1.67 -14.11 4.49
N GLY A 62 0.73 -13.23 4.80
CA GLY A 62 0.94 -11.80 4.96
C GLY A 62 0.61 -11.33 6.37
N ILE A 63 1.17 -10.18 6.75
CA ILE A 63 0.81 -9.46 7.96
C ILE A 63 0.13 -8.16 7.52
N ASP A 64 -1.09 -7.95 7.99
CA ASP A 64 -1.81 -6.69 7.79
C ASP A 64 -1.00 -5.53 8.39
N ILE A 65 -0.70 -4.52 7.57
CA ILE A 65 0.16 -3.39 7.96
C ILE A 65 -0.48 -2.49 9.02
N PHE A 66 -1.82 -2.52 9.15
CA PHE A 66 -2.54 -1.68 10.11
C PHE A 66 -2.90 -2.44 11.39
N SER A 67 -3.34 -3.70 11.27
CA SER A 67 -3.77 -4.47 12.44
C SER A 67 -2.72 -5.42 13.02
N GLY A 68 -1.62 -5.66 12.30
CA GLY A 68 -0.61 -6.66 12.67
C GLY A 68 -1.11 -8.12 12.59
N LYS A 69 -2.36 -8.35 12.16
CA LYS A 69 -2.94 -9.70 12.08
C LYS A 69 -2.34 -10.46 10.91
N LYS A 70 -1.99 -11.73 11.15
CA LYS A 70 -1.57 -12.67 10.10
C LYS A 70 -2.77 -13.10 9.26
N LEU A 71 -2.67 -12.94 7.96
CA LEU A 71 -3.64 -13.36 6.96
C LEU A 71 -2.98 -14.30 5.95
N LYS A 72 -3.76 -15.23 5.41
CA LYS A 72 -3.29 -16.20 4.42
C LYS A 72 -4.24 -16.28 3.25
N ASP A 73 -3.68 -16.52 2.07
CA ASP A 73 -4.46 -16.73 0.85
C ASP A 73 -3.75 -17.66 -0.13
N PHE A 74 -4.54 -18.23 -1.03
CA PHE A 74 -4.09 -19.12 -2.09
C PHE A 74 -4.54 -18.62 -3.44
N VAL A 75 -3.61 -18.32 -4.34
CA VAL A 75 -3.90 -17.77 -5.66
C VAL A 75 -3.15 -18.56 -6.73
N PRO A 76 -3.78 -18.93 -7.86
CA PRO A 76 -3.06 -19.49 -9.00
C PRO A 76 -1.94 -18.53 -9.44
N SER A 77 -0.74 -19.06 -9.71
CA SER A 77 0.45 -18.24 -10.03
C SER A 77 0.29 -17.35 -11.26
N SER A 78 -0.62 -17.70 -12.19
CA SER A 78 -0.91 -16.93 -13.41
C SER A 78 -1.95 -15.83 -13.21
N TYR A 79 -2.63 -15.77 -12.06
CA TYR A 79 -3.69 -14.80 -11.84
C TYR A 79 -3.10 -13.49 -11.32
N ASN A 80 -3.75 -12.38 -11.65
CA ASN A 80 -3.40 -11.08 -11.09
C ASN A 80 -3.96 -10.94 -9.67
N CYS A 81 -3.16 -10.33 -8.81
CA CYS A 81 -3.53 -9.88 -7.48
C CYS A 81 -3.48 -8.36 -7.43
N ASP A 82 -4.33 -7.76 -6.60
CA ASP A 82 -4.22 -6.34 -6.27
C ASP A 82 -3.06 -6.11 -5.32
N VAL A 83 -2.18 -5.18 -5.70
CA VAL A 83 -1.06 -4.73 -4.87
C VAL A 83 -1.28 -3.27 -4.49
N PRO A 84 -1.26 -2.92 -3.20
CA PRO A 84 -1.44 -1.53 -2.78
C PRO A 84 -0.21 -0.69 -3.12
N HIS A 85 -0.44 0.58 -3.44
CA HIS A 85 0.63 1.57 -3.39
C HIS A 85 0.99 1.86 -1.92
N VAL A 86 2.22 1.52 -1.52
CA VAL A 86 2.72 1.74 -0.16
C VAL A 86 3.94 2.64 -0.23
N ASN A 87 3.79 3.88 0.23
CA ASN A 87 4.86 4.86 0.33
C ASN A 87 5.21 5.05 1.81
N ASN A 88 6.51 4.97 2.11
CA ASN A 88 7.03 5.36 3.43
C ASN A 88 7.53 6.79 3.33
N ALA A 89 7.14 7.64 4.29
CA ALA A 89 7.59 9.01 4.38
C ALA A 89 8.17 9.25 5.77
N ASP A 90 9.41 9.69 5.83
CA ASP A 90 10.05 10.11 7.08
C ASP A 90 9.62 11.55 7.38
N LEU A 91 8.82 11.71 8.43
CA LEU A 91 8.29 12.99 8.89
C LEU A 91 8.90 13.34 10.24
N GLN A 92 9.23 14.61 10.43
CA GLN A 92 9.69 15.13 11.73
C GLN A 92 8.48 15.51 12.57
N LEU A 93 8.41 15.03 13.80
CA LEU A 93 7.36 15.44 14.74
C LEU A 93 7.61 16.89 15.20
N ILE A 94 6.60 17.75 15.11
CA ILE A 94 6.65 19.11 15.68
C ILE A 94 5.96 19.13 17.03
N ASP A 95 4.71 18.69 17.06
CA ASP A 95 3.84 18.85 18.22
C ASP A 95 2.79 17.74 18.29
N ILE A 96 2.34 17.46 19.52
CA ILE A 96 1.22 16.58 19.82
C ILE A 96 0.22 17.41 20.62
N SER A 97 -0.91 17.72 20.00
CA SER A 97 -1.97 18.52 20.61
C SER A 97 -2.73 17.71 21.66
N GLU A 98 -3.32 18.39 22.64
CA GLU A 98 -4.04 17.76 23.77
C GLU A 98 -5.28 16.94 23.33
N ASP A 99 -5.83 17.24 22.17
CA ASP A 99 -6.92 16.52 21.51
C ASP A 99 -6.45 15.31 20.68
N GLY A 100 -5.15 15.01 20.69
CA GLY A 100 -4.56 13.80 20.12
C GLY A 100 -4.14 13.93 18.64
N PHE A 101 -4.18 15.14 18.07
CA PHE A 101 -3.62 15.37 16.73
C PHE A 101 -2.09 15.51 16.77
N VAL A 102 -1.45 15.06 15.70
CA VAL A 102 0.00 15.09 15.54
C VAL A 102 0.36 16.03 14.39
N SER A 103 1.19 17.02 14.67
CA SER A 103 1.64 18.00 13.69
C SER A 103 3.03 17.66 13.15
N PHE A 104 3.16 17.71 11.82
CA PHE A 104 4.41 17.49 11.09
C PHE A 104 4.73 18.72 10.22
N PRO A 105 6.00 19.06 9.93
CA PRO A 105 6.30 20.14 9.02
C PRO A 105 5.80 19.74 7.63
N LEU A 106 5.10 20.66 6.96
CA LEU A 106 4.99 20.62 5.51
C LEU A 106 6.41 20.69 4.96
N LYS A 107 6.99 19.53 4.60
CA LYS A 107 8.19 19.50 3.77
C LYS A 107 7.81 20.22 2.48
N VAL A 108 8.25 21.46 2.32
CA VAL A 108 8.22 22.18 1.06
C VAL A 108 9.26 21.52 0.15
N GLU A 109 8.95 20.32 -0.32
CA GLU A 109 9.59 19.78 -1.52
C GLU A 109 8.64 20.10 -2.67
N VAL A 110 9.07 21.05 -3.50
CA VAL A 110 8.54 21.23 -4.83
C VAL A 110 8.88 19.96 -5.61
N LEU A 111 8.07 18.91 -5.43
CA LEU A 111 8.15 17.71 -6.25
C LEU A 111 7.63 18.11 -7.63
N LYS A 112 8.53 18.50 -8.53
CA LYS A 112 8.27 18.54 -9.97
C LYS A 112 8.05 17.11 -10.41
N MET A 113 6.79 16.68 -10.41
CA MET A 113 6.38 15.51 -11.17
C MET A 113 6.41 15.89 -12.65
N THR A 114 7.39 15.36 -13.38
CA THR A 114 7.32 15.18 -14.83
C THR A 114 6.99 13.72 -15.09
#